data_AF-A0A0C3DX09-F1
#
_entry.id   AF-A0A0C3DX09-F1
#
_cell.length_a   1.000
_cell.length_b   1.000
_cell.length_c   1.000
_cell.angle_alpha   90.00
_cell.angle_beta   90.00
_cell.angle_gamma   90.00
#
_symmetry.space_group_name_H-M   'P 1'
#
loop_
_entity.id
_entity.type
_entity.pdbx_description
1 polymer ?
#
loop_
_entity_poly.entity_id
_entity_poly.type
_entity_poly.pdbx_seq_one_letter_code
_entity_poly.pdbx_strand_id
1 'polypeptide(L)'
;MHLHRLVLSSITAIVSTAVVKTVSIGTNNLGPESISVRFNSQKFKDTNLHYVKDSGICETTPGVTQYSGYVEVGKNMSMWFWFFEARHSPETAPFTLWLNGGPGCSSMIGLFQENGPCHVNADGKTTNLNSYSWNNVSNMIYIDQPIGTGFSYGTDTVNSTAAAAPFVWQAFQVLFESKALDDYASRELIFSTESYGGHYGPAFVTYFNEQNAKIAQGTLKAETIVVSALLINDGWIDPLIQNIALYNFTKNAPGYGQLLSDAVLTNISHALWDKGGCVDQQEACYAAGNSLSSDAICLKADTYCGNYVYTPAMGNYDPYDLGQNSSALFPPEYYVDYLHTPAVMKQIGAKSNYSECPDAPYYHVINTGDDARSFLPELSNLANSGLKILIWAGDTDIICNWVGVYASVLQMNWYGRDVFNNLPLTNITLNGVTIASVANLDNFSFARVYGAGHEVPAFQPAAALEIFSQIIRGEQLHSG
;
A
#
# COMPACT_ATOMS: atom_id res chain seq x y z
N MET A 1 20.42 50.55 -7.42
CA MET A 1 21.12 51.78 -7.02
C MET A 1 22.58 51.43 -6.77
N HIS A 2 23.49 52.17 -7.39
CA HIS A 2 24.87 51.82 -7.73
C HIS A 2 25.89 52.47 -6.77
N LEU A 3 27.07 51.83 -6.60
CA LEU A 3 28.43 52.40 -6.37
C LEU A 3 28.71 53.10 -5.01
N HIS A 4 29.90 53.14 -4.38
CA HIS A 4 31.33 52.92 -4.68
C HIS A 4 32.10 52.65 -3.34
N ARG A 5 33.03 51.69 -3.19
CA ARG A 5 34.51 51.70 -3.42
C ARG A 5 35.33 52.90 -2.88
N LEU A 6 36.33 52.63 -2.03
CA LEU A 6 37.81 52.88 -2.13
C LEU A 6 38.44 53.05 -0.71
N VAL A 7 39.69 52.75 -0.35
CA VAL A 7 40.85 51.96 -0.84
C VAL A 7 42.00 52.07 0.22
N LEU A 8 42.73 50.96 0.39
CA LEU A 8 44.12 50.70 0.83
C LEU A 8 44.86 51.56 1.89
N SER A 9 45.58 50.84 2.78
CA SER A 9 47.05 50.97 2.87
C SER A 9 47.70 49.62 3.22
N SER A 10 48.88 49.38 2.67
CA SER A 10 49.61 48.11 2.60
C SER A 10 50.96 48.23 3.32
N ILE A 11 51.38 47.18 4.04
CA ILE A 11 52.80 46.91 4.35
C ILE A 11 53.05 45.40 4.27
N THR A 12 54.02 45.05 3.43
CA THR A 12 54.52 43.69 3.14
C THR A 12 55.66 43.34 4.11
N ALA A 13 55.65 42.11 4.63
CA ALA A 13 56.86 41.49 5.17
C ALA A 13 56.85 39.98 4.87
N ILE A 14 57.85 39.55 4.11
CA ILE A 14 58.13 38.15 3.76
C ILE A 14 59.05 37.59 4.84
N VAL A 15 58.64 36.51 5.50
CA VAL A 15 59.54 35.63 6.25
C VAL A 15 59.18 34.19 5.92
N SER A 16 60.14 33.47 5.35
CA SER A 16 60.08 32.03 5.08
C SER A 16 60.26 31.24 6.37
N THR A 17 59.57 30.10 6.52
CA THR A 17 60.11 28.89 7.19
C THR A 17 59.14 27.70 7.08
N ALA A 18 59.73 26.58 6.63
CA ALA A 18 59.40 25.17 6.85
C ALA A 18 57.92 24.71 6.93
N VAL A 19 57.49 23.97 5.90
CA VAL A 19 56.31 23.10 5.92
C VAL A 19 56.59 21.87 6.78
N VAL A 20 55.95 21.79 7.96
CA VAL A 20 55.78 20.53 8.69
C VAL A 20 54.43 19.95 8.27
N LYS A 21 54.44 18.84 7.53
CA LYS A 21 53.23 18.05 7.25
C LYS A 21 52.81 17.36 8.55
N THR A 22 51.86 17.94 9.28
CA THR A 22 51.05 17.20 10.24
C THR A 22 49.98 16.43 9.47
N VAL A 23 50.09 15.11 9.48
CA VAL A 23 49.08 14.18 8.99
C VAL A 23 47.87 14.30 9.93
N SER A 24 46.81 14.93 9.45
CA SER A 24 45.47 14.78 10.02
C SER A 24 44.91 13.46 9.50
N ILE A 25 44.89 12.43 10.34
CA ILE A 25 44.13 11.21 10.08
C ILE A 25 42.65 11.61 10.24
N GLY A 26 42.01 11.97 9.14
CA GLY A 26 40.56 12.10 9.08
C GLY A 26 39.96 10.70 9.25
N THR A 27 39.18 10.52 10.31
CA THR A 27 38.34 9.34 10.49
C THR A 27 37.27 9.34 9.41
N ASN A 28 37.47 8.54 8.36
CA ASN A 28 36.40 8.18 7.44
C ASN A 28 35.37 7.34 8.21
N ASN A 29 34.31 7.97 8.70
CA ASN A 29 33.06 7.27 9.01
C ASN A 29 32.35 6.98 7.69
N LEU A 30 32.89 6.03 6.93
CA LEU A 30 32.10 5.31 5.94
C LEU A 30 31.38 4.21 6.73
N GLY A 31 30.04 4.26 6.75
CA GLY A 31 29.23 3.15 7.24
C GLY A 31 29.58 1.85 6.51
N PRO A 32 29.15 0.68 7.02
CA PRO A 32 29.45 -0.60 6.39
C PRO A 32 29.07 -0.57 4.91
N GLU A 33 30.01 -0.97 4.04
CA GLU A 33 29.77 -1.02 2.59
C GLU A 33 28.59 -1.95 2.30
N SER A 34 27.51 -1.39 1.74
CA SER A 34 26.34 -2.13 1.27
C SER A 34 26.76 -3.23 0.29
N ILE A 35 26.48 -4.50 0.62
CA ILE A 35 26.84 -5.63 -0.25
C ILE A 35 25.75 -5.79 -1.32
N SER A 36 26.13 -5.57 -2.58
CA SER A 36 25.28 -5.86 -3.74
C SER A 36 25.40 -7.33 -4.14
N VAL A 37 24.28 -8.04 -4.19
CA VAL A 37 24.19 -9.46 -4.58
C VAL A 37 23.39 -9.60 -5.87
N ARG A 38 23.78 -10.55 -6.73
CA ARG A 38 23.03 -10.95 -7.92
C ARG A 38 22.69 -12.44 -7.88
N PHE A 39 21.46 -12.76 -8.25
CA PHE A 39 20.94 -14.13 -8.38
C PHE A 39 20.21 -14.26 -9.72
N ASN A 40 20.35 -15.42 -10.37
CA ASN A 40 19.59 -15.74 -11.58
C ASN A 40 18.73 -16.97 -11.27
N SER A 41 17.42 -16.87 -11.50
CA SER A 41 16.50 -17.99 -11.28
C SER A 41 16.88 -19.17 -12.18
N GLN A 42 16.86 -20.36 -11.61
CA GLN A 42 17.02 -21.61 -12.36
C GLN A 42 15.65 -22.17 -12.79
N LYS A 43 14.56 -21.68 -12.21
CA LYS A 43 13.18 -22.13 -12.48
C LYS A 43 12.47 -21.28 -13.53
N PHE A 44 12.75 -19.98 -13.60
CA PHE A 44 12.03 -19.02 -14.43
C PHE A 44 13.00 -18.25 -15.35
N LYS A 45 12.73 -18.29 -16.66
CA LYS A 45 13.57 -17.61 -17.66
C LYS A 45 13.47 -16.10 -17.54
N ASP A 46 14.57 -15.41 -17.86
CA ASP A 46 14.67 -13.95 -17.85
C ASP A 46 14.31 -13.31 -16.50
N THR A 47 14.42 -14.07 -15.40
CA THR A 47 14.18 -13.59 -14.05
C THR A 47 15.45 -13.66 -13.21
N ASN A 48 15.80 -12.52 -12.63
CA ASN A 48 17.01 -12.29 -11.86
C ASN A 48 16.64 -11.48 -10.62
N LEU A 49 17.51 -11.48 -9.63
CA LEU A 49 17.37 -10.68 -8.43
C LEU A 49 18.68 -9.91 -8.22
N HIS A 50 18.55 -8.62 -7.92
CA HIS A 50 19.64 -7.76 -7.51
C HIS A 50 19.25 -6.99 -6.26
N TYR A 51 19.97 -7.16 -5.16
CA TYR A 51 19.65 -6.46 -3.92
C TYR A 51 20.90 -5.96 -3.19
N VAL A 52 20.68 -4.97 -2.34
CA VAL A 52 21.57 -4.56 -1.26
C VAL A 52 21.10 -5.24 0.02
N LYS A 53 22.04 -5.84 0.75
CA LYS A 53 21.83 -6.29 2.13
C LYS A 53 22.21 -5.19 3.11
N ASP A 54 21.36 -4.98 4.12
CA ASP A 54 21.60 -4.13 5.29
C ASP A 54 22.04 -2.71 4.92
N SER A 55 21.19 -2.03 4.15
CA SER A 55 21.43 -0.64 3.72
C SER A 55 21.70 0.30 4.91
N GLY A 56 21.15 -0.01 6.09
CA GLY A 56 21.19 0.85 7.27
C GLY A 56 20.24 2.05 7.17
N ILE A 57 19.42 2.12 6.12
CA ILE A 57 18.34 3.08 6.00
C ILE A 57 17.08 2.52 6.63
N CYS A 58 16.37 3.36 7.37
CA CYS A 58 15.09 3.11 8.02
C CYS A 58 15.15 2.11 9.19
N GLU A 59 15.68 0.91 8.97
CA GLU A 59 15.91 -0.06 10.03
C GLU A 59 17.37 -0.03 10.49
N THR A 60 17.56 0.28 11.77
CA THR A 60 18.88 0.43 12.42
C THR A 60 19.00 -0.40 13.71
N THR A 61 17.98 -1.19 14.04
CA THR A 61 17.97 -2.09 15.19
C THR A 61 19.04 -3.19 14.98
N PRO A 62 19.98 -3.37 15.94
CA PRO A 62 21.01 -4.39 15.81
C PRO A 62 20.43 -5.79 15.61
N GLY A 63 20.93 -6.50 14.60
CA GLY A 63 20.52 -7.88 14.31
C GLY A 63 19.27 -8.04 13.44
N VAL A 64 18.66 -6.95 12.98
CA VAL A 64 17.55 -6.99 12.03
C VAL A 64 18.07 -6.86 10.61
N THR A 65 17.90 -7.90 9.80
CA THR A 65 18.31 -7.87 8.40
C THR A 65 17.31 -7.10 7.55
N GLN A 66 17.80 -6.39 6.53
CA GLN A 66 16.98 -5.84 5.47
C GLN A 66 17.55 -6.11 4.07
N TYR A 67 16.67 -6.21 3.08
CA TYR A 67 17.02 -6.35 1.67
C TYR A 67 16.24 -5.35 0.84
N SER A 68 16.91 -4.55 0.01
CA SER A 68 16.26 -3.64 -0.93
C SER A 68 16.84 -3.83 -2.32
N GLY A 69 15.99 -3.85 -3.35
CA GLY A 69 16.47 -4.07 -4.70
C GLY A 69 15.40 -4.40 -5.72
N TYR A 70 15.80 -5.10 -6.77
CA TYR A 70 14.99 -5.39 -7.94
C TYR A 70 14.88 -6.89 -8.19
N VAL A 71 13.65 -7.35 -8.40
CA VAL A 71 13.32 -8.64 -8.97
C VAL A 71 12.92 -8.43 -10.43
N GLU A 72 13.61 -9.08 -11.36
CA GLU A 72 13.16 -9.13 -12.75
C GLU A 72 12.02 -10.15 -12.84
N VAL A 73 10.81 -9.69 -13.14
CA VAL A 73 9.58 -10.50 -13.20
C VAL A 73 9.15 -10.82 -14.64
N GLY A 74 10.00 -10.43 -15.60
CA GLY A 74 9.80 -10.60 -17.02
C GLY A 74 10.88 -9.90 -17.82
N LYS A 75 10.78 -9.96 -19.14
CA LYS A 75 11.79 -9.35 -20.02
C LYS A 75 11.77 -7.82 -19.87
N ASN A 76 12.87 -7.27 -19.33
CA ASN A 76 13.02 -5.84 -19.06
C ASN A 76 11.93 -5.32 -18.12
N MET A 77 11.62 -6.06 -17.05
CA MET A 77 10.58 -5.71 -16.06
C MET A 77 11.19 -5.83 -14.67
N SER A 78 11.77 -4.72 -14.17
CA SER A 78 12.46 -4.68 -12.89
C SER A 78 11.51 -4.15 -11.81
N MET A 79 11.03 -5.06 -10.95
CA MET A 79 10.12 -4.74 -9.84
C MET A 79 10.90 -4.46 -8.56
N TRP A 80 10.70 -3.30 -7.96
CA TRP A 80 11.34 -2.90 -6.71
C TRP A 80 10.68 -3.57 -5.51
N PHE A 81 11.50 -4.00 -4.55
CA PHE A 81 11.06 -4.47 -3.25
C PHE A 81 11.95 -3.95 -2.13
N TRP A 82 11.38 -3.87 -0.93
CA TRP A 82 12.12 -3.63 0.30
C TRP A 82 11.58 -4.54 1.41
N PHE A 83 12.45 -5.40 1.92
CA PHE A 83 12.17 -6.37 2.97
C PHE A 83 12.87 -6.01 4.27
N PHE A 84 12.20 -6.25 5.40
CA PHE A 84 12.72 -6.12 6.75
C PHE A 84 12.36 -7.35 7.58
N GLU A 85 13.34 -7.93 8.25
CA GLU A 85 13.07 -8.96 9.25
C GLU A 85 12.24 -8.43 10.41
N ALA A 86 11.53 -9.35 11.06
CA ALA A 86 10.90 -9.06 12.33
C ALA A 86 11.97 -8.69 13.37
N ARG A 87 11.73 -7.65 14.18
CA ARG A 87 12.62 -7.27 15.29
C ARG A 87 12.66 -8.33 16.40
N HIS A 88 11.64 -9.19 16.44
CA HIS A 88 11.50 -10.26 17.43
C HIS A 88 11.25 -11.59 16.72
N SER A 89 12.15 -12.55 16.96
CA SER A 89 12.06 -13.92 16.45
C SER A 89 11.76 -14.03 14.95
N PRO A 90 12.56 -13.38 14.06
CA PRO A 90 12.33 -13.38 12.62
C PRO A 90 12.24 -14.78 12.00
N GLU A 91 12.90 -15.78 12.61
CA GLU A 91 12.86 -17.18 12.21
C GLU A 91 11.49 -17.85 12.40
N THR A 92 10.64 -17.36 13.30
CA THR A 92 9.28 -17.89 13.54
C THR A 92 8.18 -16.87 13.29
N ALA A 93 8.50 -15.59 13.18
CA ALA A 93 7.51 -14.55 12.93
C ALA A 93 6.82 -14.76 11.57
N PRO A 94 5.54 -14.35 11.44
CA PRO A 94 4.84 -14.38 10.17
C PRO A 94 5.56 -13.58 9.07
N PHE A 95 5.17 -13.79 7.82
CA PHE A 95 5.69 -13.05 6.67
C PHE A 95 4.53 -12.28 6.03
N THR A 96 4.65 -10.97 5.93
CA THR A 96 3.59 -10.07 5.48
C THR A 96 4.04 -9.26 4.27
N LEU A 97 3.24 -9.30 3.21
CA LEU A 97 3.32 -8.38 2.08
C LEU A 97 2.44 -7.16 2.36
N TRP A 98 2.96 -5.96 2.14
CA TRP A 98 2.20 -4.72 2.05
C TRP A 98 2.19 -4.17 0.63
N LEU A 99 1.01 -3.81 0.12
CA LEU A 99 0.83 -3.10 -1.14
C LEU A 99 -0.05 -1.86 -0.94
N ASN A 100 0.47 -0.67 -1.29
CA ASN A 100 -0.37 0.51 -1.45
C ASN A 100 -1.20 0.42 -2.76
N GLY A 101 -2.16 1.33 -2.91
CA GLY A 101 -3.14 1.34 -4.00
C GLY A 101 -2.76 2.22 -5.20
N GLY A 102 -3.56 3.27 -5.44
CA GLY A 102 -3.48 4.14 -6.61
C GLY A 102 -4.69 3.96 -7.54
N PRO A 103 -4.61 3.13 -8.61
CA PRO A 103 -3.57 2.15 -8.91
C PRO A 103 -2.23 2.76 -9.36
N GLY A 104 -1.12 2.09 -9.05
CA GLY A 104 0.21 2.53 -9.46
C GLY A 104 0.89 3.50 -8.51
N CYS A 105 0.48 3.52 -7.24
CA CYS A 105 1.19 4.21 -6.17
C CYS A 105 2.19 3.27 -5.48
N SER A 106 3.32 3.84 -5.08
CA SER A 106 4.43 3.12 -4.47
C SER A 106 4.10 2.57 -3.09
N SER A 107 4.60 1.37 -2.79
CA SER A 107 4.50 0.81 -1.44
C SER A 107 5.50 1.41 -0.44
N MET A 108 6.28 2.41 -0.89
CA MET A 108 7.12 3.22 0.00
C MET A 108 6.28 4.21 0.82
N ILE A 109 5.04 4.52 0.39
CA ILE A 109 4.03 5.21 1.21
C ILE A 109 3.87 4.46 2.53
N GLY A 110 3.45 3.18 2.47
CA GLY A 110 3.28 2.37 3.68
C GLY A 110 4.54 2.14 4.49
N LEU A 111 5.69 2.09 3.84
CA LEU A 111 6.98 1.96 4.52
C LEU A 111 7.31 3.20 5.36
N PHE A 112 7.16 4.41 4.82
CA PHE A 112 7.66 5.64 5.47
C PHE A 112 6.59 6.46 6.21
N GLN A 113 5.33 6.37 5.80
CA GLN A 113 4.21 7.11 6.41
C GLN A 113 3.41 6.24 7.39
N GLU A 114 3.27 4.94 7.12
CA GLU A 114 2.29 4.10 7.80
C GLU A 114 2.93 3.11 8.80
N ASN A 115 3.30 1.92 8.32
CA ASN A 115 3.54 0.73 9.13
C ASN A 115 4.97 0.18 9.04
N GLY A 116 5.85 0.85 8.29
CA GLY A 116 7.25 0.48 8.20
C GLY A 116 8.14 0.90 9.37
N PRO A 117 9.44 0.54 9.31
CA PRO A 117 10.34 0.56 10.46
C PRO A 117 10.74 1.96 10.92
N CYS A 118 10.49 3.00 10.13
CA CYS A 118 10.87 4.37 10.45
C CYS A 118 9.94 5.40 9.84
N HIS A 119 10.10 6.64 10.29
CA HIS A 119 9.62 7.83 9.60
C HIS A 119 10.79 8.67 9.12
N VAL A 120 10.59 9.40 8.03
CA VAL A 120 11.52 10.45 7.61
C VAL A 120 11.18 11.73 8.35
N ASN A 121 12.18 12.34 8.97
CA ASN A 121 12.02 13.57 9.73
C ASN A 121 11.72 14.76 8.81
N ALA A 122 11.18 15.84 9.38
CA ALA A 122 10.88 17.09 8.67
C ALA A 122 12.09 17.78 8.01
N ASP A 123 13.32 17.33 8.30
CA ASP A 123 14.52 17.80 7.61
C ASP A 123 14.71 17.14 6.22
N GLY A 124 13.90 16.14 5.87
CA GLY A 124 13.95 15.38 4.62
C GLY A 124 15.24 14.57 4.44
N LYS A 125 16.01 14.35 5.52
CA LYS A 125 17.40 13.85 5.47
C LYS A 125 17.70 12.77 6.48
N THR A 126 17.01 12.78 7.62
CA THR A 126 17.23 11.82 8.69
C THR A 126 15.97 11.00 8.94
N THR A 127 16.13 9.83 9.53
CA THR A 127 15.03 8.93 9.88
C THR A 127 15.04 8.64 11.37
N ASN A 128 13.88 8.34 11.94
CA ASN A 128 13.73 7.83 13.30
C ASN A 128 12.93 6.53 13.29
N LEU A 129 13.29 5.58 14.16
CA LEU A 129 12.56 4.32 14.27
C LEU A 129 11.10 4.57 14.64
N ASN A 130 10.20 3.85 13.97
CA ASN A 130 8.79 3.76 14.30
C ASN A 130 8.60 2.70 15.39
N SER A 131 8.15 3.14 16.57
CA SER A 131 7.88 2.23 17.70
C SER A 131 6.68 1.32 17.46
N TYR A 132 5.80 1.68 16.52
CA TYR A 132 4.59 0.93 16.15
C TYR A 132 4.73 0.19 14.81
N SER A 133 5.95 0.08 14.30
CA SER A 133 6.22 -0.66 13.06
C SER A 133 5.67 -2.08 13.13
N TRP A 134 5.07 -2.53 12.03
CA TRP A 134 4.59 -3.90 11.90
C TRP A 134 5.73 -4.91 11.88
N ASN A 135 6.95 -4.48 11.54
CA ASN A 135 8.13 -5.33 11.68
C ASN A 135 8.50 -5.63 13.15
N ASN A 136 7.80 -5.08 14.14
CA ASN A 136 7.93 -5.56 15.52
C ASN A 136 7.46 -7.02 15.68
N VAL A 137 6.49 -7.47 14.86
CA VAL A 137 5.80 -8.77 15.04
C VAL A 137 5.75 -9.62 13.77
N SER A 138 6.14 -9.09 12.61
CA SER A 138 6.15 -9.79 11.32
C SER A 138 7.42 -9.47 10.54
N ASN A 139 7.86 -10.39 9.69
CA ASN A 139 8.76 -10.05 8.60
C ASN A 139 7.94 -9.30 7.56
N MET A 140 8.38 -8.12 7.11
CA MET A 140 7.62 -7.22 6.24
C MET A 140 8.29 -7.10 4.88
N ILE A 141 7.53 -7.20 3.79
CA ILE A 141 7.97 -6.85 2.44
C ILE A 141 7.03 -5.84 1.80
N TYR A 142 7.61 -4.78 1.24
CA TYR A 142 6.93 -3.74 0.48
C TYR A 142 7.34 -3.89 -0.98
N ILE A 143 6.38 -3.88 -1.91
CA ILE A 143 6.65 -4.04 -3.35
C ILE A 143 6.02 -2.90 -4.13
N ASP A 144 6.81 -2.22 -4.96
CA ASP A 144 6.26 -1.24 -5.91
C ASP A 144 5.69 -1.97 -7.13
N GLN A 145 4.37 -1.96 -7.27
CA GLN A 145 3.68 -2.64 -8.35
C GLN A 145 2.51 -1.77 -8.87
N PRO A 146 2.21 -1.82 -10.18
CA PRO A 146 2.90 -2.59 -11.23
C PRO A 146 4.22 -1.93 -11.71
N ILE A 147 4.82 -2.45 -12.78
CA ILE A 147 6.04 -1.90 -13.38
C ILE A 147 5.82 -0.42 -13.75
N GLY A 148 6.80 0.44 -13.42
CA GLY A 148 6.69 1.89 -13.60
C GLY A 148 6.35 2.65 -12.32
N THR A 149 5.81 1.97 -11.31
CA THR A 149 5.45 2.52 -9.98
C THR A 149 6.68 2.71 -9.10
N GLY A 150 6.79 3.81 -8.33
CA GLY A 150 7.84 3.98 -7.33
C GLY A 150 9.24 3.91 -7.94
N PHE A 151 10.02 2.92 -7.50
CA PHE A 151 11.30 2.58 -8.11
C PHE A 151 11.19 1.49 -9.20
N SER A 152 10.07 0.78 -9.35
CA SER A 152 9.91 -0.22 -10.41
C SER A 152 10.01 0.42 -11.80
N TYR A 153 10.74 -0.21 -12.72
CA TYR A 153 10.97 0.33 -14.07
C TYR A 153 11.05 -0.75 -15.14
N GLY A 154 10.88 -0.34 -16.39
CA GLY A 154 11.05 -1.22 -17.55
C GLY A 154 9.86 -1.18 -18.51
N THR A 155 9.61 -2.32 -19.16
CA THR A 155 8.48 -2.53 -20.05
C THR A 155 7.22 -2.69 -19.20
N ASP A 156 6.40 -1.65 -19.13
CA ASP A 156 5.08 -1.75 -18.53
C ASP A 156 4.08 -2.33 -19.55
N THR A 157 3.43 -3.43 -19.15
CA THR A 157 2.36 -4.09 -19.92
C THR A 157 1.12 -4.33 -19.07
N VAL A 158 1.09 -3.86 -17.83
CA VAL A 158 -0.02 -4.12 -16.90
C VAL A 158 -1.11 -3.11 -17.16
N ASN A 159 -2.31 -3.59 -17.51
CA ASN A 159 -3.45 -2.74 -17.84
C ASN A 159 -4.73 -3.12 -17.08
N SER A 160 -4.62 -4.01 -16.09
CA SER A 160 -5.72 -4.43 -15.22
C SER A 160 -5.16 -5.06 -13.95
N THR A 161 -5.98 -5.09 -12.89
CA THR A 161 -5.69 -5.81 -11.65
C THR A 161 -5.32 -7.28 -11.93
N ALA A 162 -6.08 -7.96 -12.80
CA ALA A 162 -5.81 -9.36 -13.16
C ALA A 162 -4.46 -9.53 -13.89
N ALA A 163 -4.04 -8.56 -14.70
CA ALA A 163 -2.74 -8.59 -15.39
C ALA A 163 -1.56 -8.29 -14.46
N ALA A 164 -1.79 -7.65 -13.31
CA ALA A 164 -0.75 -7.34 -12.32
C ALA A 164 -0.37 -8.56 -11.47
N ALA A 165 -1.35 -9.39 -11.08
CA ALA A 165 -1.16 -10.52 -10.16
C ALA A 165 -0.03 -11.50 -10.55
N PRO A 166 0.13 -11.90 -11.83
CA PRO A 166 1.20 -12.81 -12.25
C PRO A 166 2.61 -12.28 -11.92
N PHE A 167 2.83 -10.97 -12.02
CA PHE A 167 4.14 -10.39 -11.79
C PHE A 167 4.51 -10.35 -10.31
N VAL A 168 3.56 -10.05 -9.43
CA VAL A 168 3.78 -10.13 -7.98
C VAL A 168 3.97 -11.58 -7.54
N TRP A 169 3.19 -12.53 -8.07
CA TRP A 169 3.41 -13.96 -7.83
C TRP A 169 4.81 -14.40 -8.29
N GLN A 170 5.22 -13.99 -9.49
CA GLN A 170 6.54 -14.28 -10.06
C GLN A 170 7.66 -13.66 -9.22
N ALA A 171 7.45 -12.49 -8.63
CA ALA A 171 8.43 -11.87 -7.74
C ALA A 171 8.72 -12.78 -6.54
N PHE A 172 7.69 -13.31 -5.89
CA PHE A 172 7.85 -14.25 -4.78
C PHE A 172 8.54 -15.54 -5.18
N GLN A 173 8.24 -16.08 -6.37
CA GLN A 173 8.93 -17.27 -6.87
C GLN A 173 10.44 -17.07 -6.95
N VAL A 174 10.89 -15.91 -7.43
CA VAL A 174 12.32 -15.60 -7.56
C VAL A 174 12.94 -15.30 -6.19
N LEU A 175 12.23 -14.55 -5.34
CA LEU A 175 12.68 -14.20 -3.99
C LEU A 175 12.90 -15.45 -3.13
N PHE A 176 11.94 -16.38 -3.13
CA PHE A 176 12.00 -17.63 -2.37
C PHE A 176 12.96 -18.67 -2.95
N GLU A 177 13.29 -18.59 -4.24
CA GLU A 177 14.39 -19.38 -4.82
C GLU A 177 15.76 -18.84 -4.41
N SER A 178 15.84 -17.55 -4.08
CA SER A 178 17.10 -16.89 -3.75
C SER A 178 17.53 -17.14 -2.30
N LYS A 179 18.84 -17.13 -2.04
CA LYS A 179 19.41 -17.16 -0.68
C LYS A 179 19.07 -15.95 0.20
N ALA A 180 18.38 -14.94 -0.33
CA ALA A 180 17.92 -13.81 0.48
C ALA A 180 16.71 -14.21 1.32
N LEU A 181 15.78 -14.99 0.74
CA LEU A 181 14.49 -15.29 1.35
C LEU A 181 14.08 -16.77 1.26
N ASP A 182 15.01 -17.70 1.02
CA ASP A 182 14.70 -19.13 0.93
C ASP A 182 14.21 -19.71 2.27
N ASP A 183 14.66 -19.18 3.40
CA ASP A 183 14.16 -19.52 4.74
C ASP A 183 12.66 -19.16 4.96
N TYR A 184 12.06 -18.41 4.03
CA TYR A 184 10.65 -18.01 4.07
C TYR A 184 9.77 -18.76 3.04
N ALA A 185 10.37 -19.55 2.13
CA ALA A 185 9.72 -20.20 0.98
C ALA A 185 8.61 -21.23 1.30
N SER A 186 8.39 -21.53 2.59
CA SER A 186 7.37 -22.46 3.09
C SER A 186 6.47 -21.85 4.15
N ARG A 187 6.66 -20.56 4.47
CA ARG A 187 5.83 -19.85 5.45
C ARG A 187 4.52 -19.43 4.81
N GLU A 188 3.50 -19.33 5.65
CA GLU A 188 2.28 -18.68 5.26
C GLU A 188 2.51 -17.17 5.06
N LEU A 189 1.91 -16.64 3.99
CA LEU A 189 1.94 -15.24 3.61
C LEU A 189 0.69 -14.54 4.14
N ILE A 190 0.87 -13.44 4.85
CA ILE A 190 -0.20 -12.47 5.10
C ILE A 190 -0.17 -11.46 3.95
N PHE A 191 -1.30 -11.30 3.28
CA PHE A 191 -1.46 -10.38 2.18
C PHE A 191 -2.17 -9.13 2.69
N SER A 192 -1.49 -8.00 2.78
CA SER A 192 -2.07 -6.73 3.25
C SER A 192 -2.00 -5.66 2.17
N THR A 193 -3.08 -4.92 2.02
CA THR A 193 -3.22 -3.87 1.02
C THR A 193 -4.06 -2.71 1.55
N GLU A 194 -4.02 -1.57 0.85
CA GLU A 194 -4.96 -0.47 1.09
C GLU A 194 -5.53 0.17 -0.18
N SER A 195 -6.63 0.93 -0.05
CA SER A 195 -7.16 1.78 -1.13
C SER A 195 -7.59 0.96 -2.35
N TYR A 196 -7.06 1.25 -3.54
CA TYR A 196 -7.19 0.38 -4.72
C TYR A 196 -6.71 -1.07 -4.48
N GLY A 197 -5.97 -1.30 -3.40
CA GLY A 197 -5.69 -2.59 -2.80
C GLY A 197 -6.93 -3.45 -2.51
N GLY A 198 -8.12 -2.87 -2.43
CA GLY A 198 -9.39 -3.60 -2.42
C GLY A 198 -9.69 -4.37 -3.71
N HIS A 199 -9.09 -3.97 -4.85
CA HIS A 199 -9.05 -4.75 -6.09
C HIS A 199 -7.90 -5.77 -6.06
N TYR A 200 -6.68 -5.32 -5.69
CA TYR A 200 -5.49 -6.17 -5.68
C TYR A 200 -5.64 -7.38 -4.77
N GLY A 201 -6.07 -7.19 -3.52
CA GLY A 201 -6.15 -8.23 -2.51
C GLY A 201 -6.95 -9.46 -2.97
N PRO A 202 -8.26 -9.32 -3.27
CA PRO A 202 -9.08 -10.43 -3.70
C PRO A 202 -8.58 -11.10 -5.00
N ALA A 203 -8.17 -10.29 -5.98
CA ALA A 203 -7.71 -10.80 -7.27
C ALA A 203 -6.39 -11.57 -7.17
N PHE A 204 -5.42 -11.05 -6.43
CA PHE A 204 -4.09 -11.63 -6.36
C PHE A 204 -4.11 -12.90 -5.52
N VAL A 205 -4.82 -12.90 -4.38
CA VAL A 205 -4.98 -14.11 -3.57
C VAL A 205 -5.71 -15.20 -4.34
N THR A 206 -6.72 -14.85 -5.14
CA THR A 206 -7.38 -15.81 -6.05
C THR A 206 -6.39 -16.39 -7.06
N TYR A 207 -5.59 -15.55 -7.72
CA TYR A 207 -4.56 -16.02 -8.66
C TYR A 207 -3.51 -16.93 -8.01
N PHE A 208 -3.09 -16.62 -6.77
CA PHE A 208 -2.13 -17.43 -6.02
C PHE A 208 -2.72 -18.81 -5.71
N ASN A 209 -3.99 -18.87 -5.28
CA ASN A 209 -4.71 -20.12 -5.05
C ASN A 209 -4.82 -20.98 -6.33
N GLU A 210 -5.08 -20.34 -7.48
CA GLU A 210 -5.08 -21.04 -8.77
C GLU A 210 -3.71 -21.61 -9.14
N GLN A 211 -2.61 -20.87 -8.90
CA GLN A 211 -1.26 -21.40 -9.15
C GLN A 211 -0.93 -22.53 -8.18
N ASN A 212 -1.30 -22.42 -6.90
CA ASN A 212 -1.14 -23.48 -5.91
C ASN A 212 -1.88 -24.75 -6.32
N ALA A 213 -3.09 -24.64 -6.87
CA ALA A 213 -3.84 -25.79 -7.39
C ALA A 213 -3.12 -26.47 -8.55
N LYS A 214 -2.52 -25.71 -9.47
CA LYS A 214 -1.70 -26.26 -10.58
C LYS A 214 -0.42 -26.93 -10.06
N ILE A 215 0.21 -26.38 -9.04
CA ILE A 215 1.39 -26.97 -8.39
C ILE A 215 1.02 -28.31 -7.74
N ALA A 216 -0.08 -28.35 -6.96
CA ALA A 216 -0.58 -29.58 -6.34
C ALA A 216 -0.94 -30.68 -7.35
N GLN A 217 -1.44 -30.28 -8.53
CA GLN A 217 -1.72 -31.20 -9.65
C GLN A 217 -0.47 -31.60 -10.45
N GLY A 218 0.70 -31.02 -10.16
CA GLY A 218 1.95 -31.25 -10.87
C GLY A 218 2.01 -30.65 -12.29
N THR A 219 1.06 -29.78 -12.66
CA THR A 219 1.02 -29.11 -13.98
C THR A 219 1.85 -27.83 -14.02
N LEU A 220 2.23 -27.29 -12.86
CA LEU A 220 3.14 -26.17 -12.69
C LEU A 220 4.27 -26.56 -11.72
N LYS A 221 5.53 -26.31 -12.09
CA LYS A 221 6.69 -26.51 -11.21
C LYS A 221 7.11 -25.17 -10.64
N ALA A 222 6.66 -24.88 -9.42
CA ALA A 222 6.84 -23.62 -8.73
C ALA A 222 6.70 -23.85 -7.22
N GLU A 223 7.08 -22.87 -6.40
CA GLU A 223 6.85 -22.91 -4.96
C GLU A 223 5.41 -22.56 -4.63
N THR A 224 4.80 -23.34 -3.73
CA THR A 224 3.47 -23.06 -3.20
C THR A 224 3.54 -21.85 -2.29
N ILE A 225 2.70 -20.84 -2.55
CA ILE A 225 2.59 -19.64 -1.72
C ILE A 225 1.23 -19.65 -1.05
N VAL A 226 1.17 -20.11 0.19
CA VAL A 226 -0.09 -20.18 0.95
C VAL A 226 -0.37 -18.81 1.56
N VAL A 227 -1.47 -18.17 1.16
CA VAL A 227 -1.96 -16.97 1.84
C VAL A 227 -2.83 -17.39 3.02
N SER A 228 -2.43 -17.06 4.24
CA SER A 228 -3.20 -17.42 5.44
C SER A 228 -4.13 -16.31 5.93
N ALA A 229 -3.81 -15.05 5.63
CA ALA A 229 -4.67 -13.92 5.92
C ALA A 229 -4.66 -12.86 4.81
N LEU A 230 -5.80 -12.19 4.60
CA LEU A 230 -5.97 -11.04 3.73
C LEU A 230 -6.47 -9.83 4.55
N LEU A 231 -5.73 -8.74 4.51
CA LEU A 231 -6.07 -7.48 5.18
C LEU A 231 -6.26 -6.39 4.11
N ILE A 232 -7.39 -5.68 4.13
CA ILE A 232 -7.68 -4.59 3.21
C ILE A 232 -8.08 -3.35 4.01
N ASN A 233 -7.18 -2.36 4.05
CA ASN A 233 -7.38 -1.05 4.66
C ASN A 233 -8.10 -0.10 3.68
N ASP A 234 -9.16 0.58 4.12
CA ASP A 234 -9.87 1.62 3.37
C ASP A 234 -10.07 1.28 1.87
N GLY A 235 -10.57 0.06 1.62
CA GLY A 235 -10.52 -0.55 0.30
C GLY A 235 -11.58 -0.06 -0.69
N TRP A 236 -11.18 0.20 -1.93
CA TRP A 236 -12.06 0.25 -3.10
C TRP A 236 -12.33 -1.18 -3.58
N ILE A 237 -13.54 -1.70 -3.38
CA ILE A 237 -13.91 -3.12 -3.55
C ILE A 237 -15.08 -3.28 -4.54
N ASP A 238 -16.14 -2.53 -4.32
CA ASP A 238 -17.35 -2.55 -5.16
C ASP A 238 -17.75 -1.12 -5.54
N PRO A 239 -17.50 -0.70 -6.79
CA PRO A 239 -17.73 0.67 -7.23
C PRO A 239 -19.20 1.09 -7.15
N LEU A 240 -20.15 0.20 -7.43
CA LEU A 240 -21.58 0.52 -7.39
C LEU A 240 -22.01 0.84 -5.96
N ILE A 241 -21.71 -0.07 -5.02
CA ILE A 241 -22.07 0.06 -3.61
C ILE A 241 -21.38 1.29 -3.01
N GLN A 242 -20.09 1.47 -3.27
CA GLN A 242 -19.32 2.55 -2.67
C GLN A 242 -19.66 3.93 -3.24
N ASN A 243 -20.00 4.06 -4.53
CA ASN A 243 -20.52 5.33 -5.07
C ASN A 243 -21.87 5.72 -4.43
N ILE A 244 -22.79 4.75 -4.24
CA ILE A 244 -24.06 5.00 -3.54
C ILE A 244 -23.82 5.40 -2.09
N ALA A 245 -22.93 4.68 -1.40
CA ALA A 245 -22.60 4.96 -0.01
C ALA A 245 -21.92 6.32 0.17
N LEU A 246 -21.03 6.72 -0.75
CA LEU A 246 -20.38 8.03 -0.73
C LEU A 246 -21.40 9.19 -0.83
N TYR A 247 -22.41 9.06 -1.68
CA TYR A 247 -23.52 10.03 -1.70
C TYR A 247 -24.27 10.09 -0.35
N ASN A 248 -24.53 8.95 0.28
CA ASN A 248 -25.18 8.94 1.60
C ASN A 248 -24.28 9.50 2.71
N PHE A 249 -22.99 9.21 2.66
CA PHE A 249 -21.97 9.71 3.58
C PHE A 249 -21.91 11.24 3.52
N THR A 250 -21.87 11.84 2.32
CA THR A 250 -21.82 13.31 2.18
C THR A 250 -23.10 14.01 2.65
N LYS A 251 -24.24 13.32 2.69
CA LYS A 251 -25.49 13.85 3.26
C LYS A 251 -25.50 13.88 4.78
N ASN A 252 -24.87 12.89 5.42
CA ASN A 252 -24.83 12.79 6.87
C ASN A 252 -23.62 11.94 7.31
N ALA A 253 -22.45 12.56 7.27
CA ALA A 253 -21.21 11.93 7.69
C ALA A 253 -21.26 11.71 9.21
N PRO A 254 -21.05 10.47 9.69
CA PRO A 254 -21.15 10.16 11.12
C PRO A 254 -20.25 11.06 11.97
N GLY A 255 -20.85 11.91 12.81
CA GLY A 255 -20.12 12.85 13.67
C GLY A 255 -19.85 14.24 13.06
N TYR A 256 -20.05 14.42 11.76
CA TYR A 256 -19.77 15.67 11.03
C TYR A 256 -21.03 16.30 10.41
N GLY A 257 -22.09 15.52 10.20
CA GLY A 257 -23.34 15.98 9.60
C GLY A 257 -23.23 16.11 8.08
N GLN A 258 -23.99 17.02 7.48
CA GLN A 258 -24.00 17.21 6.04
C GLN A 258 -22.72 17.93 5.57
N LEU A 259 -21.99 17.33 4.64
CA LEU A 259 -20.70 17.84 4.17
C LEU A 259 -20.83 18.85 3.02
N LEU A 260 -21.86 18.68 2.18
CA LEU A 260 -22.04 19.43 0.94
C LEU A 260 -23.35 20.24 0.94
N SER A 261 -23.44 21.25 0.08
CA SER A 261 -24.70 22.01 -0.06
C SER A 261 -25.81 21.20 -0.73
N ASP A 262 -27.07 21.51 -0.43
CA ASP A 262 -28.24 20.84 -1.02
C ASP A 262 -28.24 20.87 -2.56
N ALA A 263 -27.72 21.95 -3.15
CA ALA A 263 -27.60 22.08 -4.60
C ALA A 263 -26.61 21.06 -5.19
N VAL A 264 -25.45 20.86 -4.56
CA VAL A 264 -24.46 19.87 -4.98
C VAL A 264 -25.01 18.46 -4.79
N LEU A 265 -25.63 18.18 -3.63
CA LEU A 265 -26.25 16.89 -3.34
C LEU A 265 -27.37 16.55 -4.33
N THR A 266 -28.16 17.54 -4.74
CA THR A 266 -29.21 17.36 -5.77
C THR A 266 -28.58 16.97 -7.10
N ASN A 267 -27.50 17.64 -7.53
CA ASN A 267 -26.81 17.31 -8.77
C ASN A 267 -26.20 15.90 -8.74
N ILE A 268 -25.53 15.53 -7.64
CA ILE A 268 -24.98 14.17 -7.46
C ILE A 268 -26.12 13.14 -7.50
N SER A 269 -27.26 13.42 -6.85
CA SER A 269 -28.42 12.53 -6.84
C SER A 269 -28.96 12.29 -8.26
N HIS A 270 -29.03 13.33 -9.09
CA HIS A 270 -29.42 13.20 -10.51
C HIS A 270 -28.40 12.38 -11.29
N ALA A 271 -27.11 12.69 -11.15
CA ALA A 271 -26.04 11.92 -11.81
C ALA A 271 -26.02 10.45 -11.37
N LEU A 272 -26.37 10.16 -10.13
CA LEU A 272 -26.35 8.80 -9.59
C LEU A 272 -27.56 7.99 -10.09
N TRP A 273 -28.77 8.55 -10.01
CA TRP A 273 -30.02 7.79 -10.14
C TRP A 273 -30.87 8.06 -11.38
N ASP A 274 -30.64 9.15 -12.12
CA ASP A 274 -31.39 9.39 -13.35
C ASP A 274 -31.01 8.33 -14.40
N LYS A 275 -31.92 8.08 -15.35
CA LYS A 275 -31.69 7.10 -16.41
C LYS A 275 -30.40 7.38 -17.18
N GLY A 276 -29.53 6.39 -17.26
CA GLY A 276 -28.19 6.48 -17.83
C GLY A 276 -27.16 7.11 -16.88
N GLY A 277 -27.51 7.32 -15.62
CA GLY A 277 -26.63 7.79 -14.56
C GLY A 277 -25.60 6.74 -14.13
N CYS A 278 -24.90 7.04 -13.03
CA CYS A 278 -23.79 6.20 -12.55
C CYS A 278 -24.26 4.78 -12.20
N VAL A 279 -25.41 4.61 -11.55
CA VAL A 279 -25.93 3.27 -11.20
C VAL A 279 -26.19 2.42 -12.45
N ASP A 280 -26.96 2.93 -13.41
CA ASP A 280 -27.24 2.22 -14.66
C ASP A 280 -25.95 1.82 -15.41
N GLN A 281 -24.92 2.68 -15.36
CA GLN A 281 -23.66 2.42 -16.04
C GLN A 281 -22.77 1.42 -15.31
N GLN A 282 -22.74 1.46 -13.98
CA GLN A 282 -22.02 0.47 -13.17
C GLN A 282 -22.67 -0.91 -13.28
N GLU A 283 -24.00 -1.00 -13.25
CA GLU A 283 -24.72 -2.25 -13.51
C GLU A 283 -24.41 -2.80 -14.92
N ALA A 284 -24.34 -1.93 -15.93
CA ALA A 284 -23.95 -2.33 -17.28
C ALA A 284 -22.51 -2.83 -17.37
N CYS A 285 -21.57 -2.20 -16.66
CA CYS A 285 -20.18 -2.68 -16.56
C CYS A 285 -20.13 -4.07 -15.90
N TYR A 286 -20.77 -4.23 -14.74
CA TYR A 286 -20.81 -5.50 -14.04
C TYR A 286 -21.42 -6.62 -14.90
N ALA A 287 -22.54 -6.34 -15.59
CA ALA A 287 -23.19 -7.29 -16.48
C ALA A 287 -22.35 -7.67 -17.71
N ALA A 288 -21.44 -6.78 -18.15
CA ALA A 288 -20.55 -7.05 -19.28
C ALA A 288 -19.40 -8.01 -18.93
N GLY A 289 -19.12 -8.22 -17.64
CA GLY A 289 -18.04 -9.09 -17.16
C GLY A 289 -16.65 -8.50 -17.42
N ASN A 290 -15.61 -9.35 -17.37
CA ASN A 290 -14.19 -8.94 -17.37
C ASN A 290 -13.45 -9.29 -18.68
N SER A 291 -14.05 -8.98 -19.83
CA SER A 291 -13.45 -9.24 -21.15
C SER A 291 -12.97 -7.95 -21.83
N LEU A 292 -12.06 -8.05 -22.81
CA LEU A 292 -11.63 -6.88 -23.59
C LEU A 292 -12.78 -6.11 -24.26
N SER A 293 -13.90 -6.78 -24.58
CA SER A 293 -15.07 -6.11 -25.15
C SER A 293 -15.89 -5.31 -24.14
N SER A 294 -15.70 -5.58 -22.84
CA SER A 294 -16.35 -4.86 -21.74
C SER A 294 -15.62 -3.58 -21.34
N ASP A 295 -14.34 -3.42 -21.70
CA ASP A 295 -13.50 -2.29 -21.27
C ASP A 295 -14.12 -0.94 -21.61
N ALA A 296 -14.67 -0.78 -22.82
CA ALA A 296 -15.32 0.47 -23.22
C ALA A 296 -16.61 0.76 -22.42
N ILE A 297 -17.31 -0.27 -21.94
CA ILE A 297 -18.52 -0.12 -21.11
C ILE A 297 -18.10 0.32 -19.70
N CYS A 298 -17.09 -0.35 -19.13
CA CYS A 298 -16.58 -0.06 -17.80
C CYS A 298 -15.86 1.29 -17.72
N LEU A 299 -15.04 1.63 -18.71
CA LEU A 299 -14.39 2.95 -18.80
C LEU A 299 -15.42 4.07 -18.86
N LYS A 300 -16.53 3.86 -19.58
CA LYS A 300 -17.61 4.83 -19.65
C LYS A 300 -18.27 5.02 -18.27
N ALA A 301 -18.51 3.91 -17.55
CA ALA A 301 -19.06 3.94 -16.20
C ALA A 301 -18.12 4.67 -15.24
N ASP A 302 -16.85 4.27 -15.21
CA ASP A 302 -15.79 4.90 -14.41
C ASP A 302 -15.72 6.40 -14.67
N THR A 303 -15.51 6.81 -15.93
CA THR A 303 -15.42 8.22 -16.33
C THR A 303 -16.66 9.00 -15.91
N TYR A 304 -17.86 8.44 -16.06
CA TYR A 304 -19.09 9.14 -15.70
C TYR A 304 -19.24 9.28 -14.18
N CYS A 305 -19.09 8.17 -13.43
CA CYS A 305 -19.19 8.17 -11.98
C CYS A 305 -18.11 9.07 -11.35
N GLY A 306 -16.86 8.98 -11.82
CA GLY A 306 -15.73 9.81 -11.40
C GLY A 306 -16.02 11.31 -11.52
N ASN A 307 -16.52 11.73 -12.68
CA ASN A 307 -16.76 13.16 -12.97
C ASN A 307 -18.01 13.74 -12.29
N TYR A 308 -19.09 12.95 -12.19
CA TYR A 308 -20.41 13.49 -11.81
C TYR A 308 -20.90 13.04 -10.42
N VAL A 309 -20.29 12.03 -9.83
CA VAL A 309 -20.62 11.54 -8.48
C VAL A 309 -19.43 11.72 -7.56
N TYR A 310 -18.31 11.08 -7.89
CA TYR A 310 -17.15 10.95 -7.02
C TYR A 310 -16.43 12.27 -6.75
N THR A 311 -15.96 12.94 -7.79
CA THR A 311 -15.24 14.23 -7.67
C THR A 311 -16.11 15.30 -6.99
N PRO A 312 -17.39 15.49 -7.37
CA PRO A 312 -18.26 16.44 -6.66
C PRO A 312 -18.53 16.06 -5.20
N ALA A 313 -18.51 14.76 -4.86
CA ALA A 313 -18.72 14.30 -3.49
C ALA A 313 -17.56 14.67 -2.54
N MET A 314 -16.35 14.85 -3.05
CA MET A 314 -15.20 15.30 -2.25
C MET A 314 -15.30 16.80 -1.87
N GLY A 315 -15.95 17.61 -2.72
CA GLY A 315 -16.07 19.05 -2.48
C GLY A 315 -14.71 19.74 -2.34
N ASN A 316 -14.50 20.44 -1.23
CA ASN A 316 -13.23 21.12 -0.90
C ASN A 316 -12.48 20.45 0.26
N TYR A 317 -12.92 19.25 0.67
CA TYR A 317 -12.24 18.50 1.72
C TYR A 317 -10.96 17.87 1.18
N ASP A 318 -10.05 17.55 2.08
CA ASP A 318 -9.03 16.54 1.79
C ASP A 318 -9.74 15.20 1.56
N PRO A 319 -9.56 14.53 0.41
CA PRO A 319 -10.21 13.25 0.15
C PRO A 319 -9.85 12.15 1.16
N TYR A 320 -8.71 12.27 1.85
CA TYR A 320 -8.19 11.23 2.74
C TYR A 320 -8.55 11.44 4.22
N ASP A 321 -9.07 12.60 4.61
CA ASP A 321 -9.47 12.86 5.99
C ASP A 321 -10.40 14.07 6.18
N LEU A 322 -11.51 13.87 6.90
CA LEU A 322 -12.47 14.92 7.24
C LEU A 322 -11.95 15.99 8.21
N GLY A 323 -10.97 15.64 9.04
CA GLY A 323 -10.34 16.53 10.01
C GLY A 323 -9.23 17.40 9.42
N GLN A 324 -8.77 17.08 8.21
CA GLN A 324 -7.65 17.76 7.58
C GLN A 324 -8.04 18.98 6.77
N ASN A 325 -7.05 19.86 6.63
CA ASN A 325 -7.11 21.06 5.82
C ASN A 325 -6.04 20.93 4.73
N SER A 326 -6.39 21.29 3.50
CA SER A 326 -5.50 21.28 2.33
C SER A 326 -4.18 22.04 2.50
N SER A 327 -4.05 22.88 3.55
CA SER A 327 -2.81 23.60 3.87
C SER A 327 -1.82 22.83 4.76
N ALA A 328 -2.20 21.69 5.34
CA ALA A 328 -1.36 20.90 6.23
C ALA A 328 -1.73 19.41 6.15
N LEU A 329 -1.28 18.76 5.07
CA LEU A 329 -1.51 17.34 4.82
C LEU A 329 -0.76 16.46 5.83
N PHE A 330 -1.41 15.39 6.23
CA PHE A 330 -0.93 14.32 7.07
C PHE A 330 -1.38 12.99 6.45
N PRO A 331 -0.49 11.98 6.39
CA PRO A 331 0.91 12.02 6.83
C PRO A 331 1.81 12.87 5.91
N PRO A 332 2.90 13.47 6.43
CA PRO A 332 3.78 14.30 5.60
C PRO A 332 4.62 13.45 4.63
N GLU A 333 4.81 13.96 3.41
CA GLU A 333 5.55 13.30 2.32
C GLU A 333 7.08 13.55 2.35
N TYR A 334 7.68 13.83 3.51
CA TYR A 334 9.13 14.14 3.60
C TYR A 334 10.03 13.05 2.99
N TYR A 335 9.52 11.83 2.94
CA TYR A 335 10.22 10.68 2.39
C TYR A 335 10.42 10.76 0.87
N VAL A 336 9.58 11.50 0.13
CA VAL A 336 9.71 11.67 -1.32
C VAL A 336 11.05 12.34 -1.66
N ASP A 337 11.33 13.51 -1.04
CA ASP A 337 12.60 14.22 -1.19
C ASP A 337 13.80 13.38 -0.71
N TYR A 338 13.61 12.64 0.38
CA TYR A 338 14.62 11.75 0.94
C TYR A 338 15.00 10.64 -0.06
N LEU A 339 14.03 10.02 -0.71
CA LEU A 339 14.22 8.98 -1.72
C LEU A 339 14.82 9.52 -3.04
N HIS A 340 14.72 10.82 -3.32
CA HIS A 340 15.44 11.47 -4.42
C HIS A 340 16.91 11.78 -4.11
N THR A 341 17.37 11.59 -2.87
CA THR A 341 18.75 11.88 -2.51
C THR A 341 19.70 10.84 -3.14
N PRO A 342 20.69 11.23 -3.96
CA PRO A 342 21.57 10.27 -4.65
C PRO A 342 22.35 9.33 -3.71
N ALA A 343 22.69 9.82 -2.52
CA ALA A 343 23.34 9.01 -1.49
C ALA A 343 22.40 7.90 -0.96
N VAL A 344 21.13 8.24 -0.69
CA VAL A 344 20.09 7.30 -0.26
C VAL A 344 19.85 6.27 -1.36
N MET A 345 19.57 6.71 -2.58
CA MET A 345 19.35 5.81 -3.73
C MET A 345 20.50 4.81 -3.92
N LYS A 346 21.75 5.29 -3.86
CA LYS A 346 22.94 4.43 -3.95
C LYS A 346 22.99 3.41 -2.81
N GLN A 347 22.71 3.85 -1.58
CA GLN A 347 22.80 3.03 -0.38
C GLN A 347 21.74 1.93 -0.34
N ILE A 348 20.55 2.18 -0.87
CA ILE A 348 19.46 1.18 -0.96
C ILE A 348 19.53 0.35 -2.26
N GLY A 349 20.41 0.71 -3.20
CA GLY A 349 20.58 0.00 -4.47
C GLY A 349 19.54 0.35 -5.54
N ALA A 350 18.84 1.48 -5.40
CA ALA A 350 17.91 2.00 -6.40
C ALA A 350 18.64 2.43 -7.68
N LYS A 351 18.02 2.19 -8.82
CA LYS A 351 18.58 2.44 -10.17
C LYS A 351 17.73 3.39 -11.01
N SER A 352 16.47 3.58 -10.65
CA SER A 352 15.52 4.53 -11.23
C SER A 352 15.27 5.66 -10.24
N ASN A 353 14.84 6.81 -10.75
CA ASN A 353 14.35 7.89 -9.88
C ASN A 353 13.00 7.49 -9.28
N TYR A 354 12.79 7.85 -8.01
CA TYR A 354 11.53 7.62 -7.32
C TYR A 354 10.41 8.46 -7.93
N SER A 355 9.23 7.86 -8.09
CA SER A 355 7.98 8.57 -8.37
C SER A 355 6.87 7.92 -7.55
N GLU A 356 6.25 8.65 -6.63
CA GLU A 356 5.27 8.09 -5.68
C GLU A 356 4.06 7.47 -6.40
N CYS A 357 3.32 8.27 -7.18
CA CYS A 357 2.18 7.82 -8.00
C CYS A 357 2.34 8.30 -9.45
N PRO A 358 3.18 7.65 -10.28
CA PRO A 358 3.37 8.03 -11.68
C PRO A 358 2.11 7.84 -12.53
N ASP A 359 1.87 8.77 -13.46
CA ASP A 359 0.71 8.76 -14.35
C ASP A 359 0.57 7.48 -15.19
N ALA A 360 1.67 6.94 -15.72
CA ALA A 360 1.60 5.89 -16.74
C ALA A 360 0.96 4.57 -16.23
N PRO A 361 1.42 3.97 -15.11
CA PRO A 361 0.76 2.81 -14.51
C PRO A 361 -0.73 3.04 -14.22
N TYR A 362 -1.06 4.22 -13.68
CA TYR A 362 -2.44 4.61 -13.41
C TYR A 362 -3.30 4.57 -14.68
N TYR A 363 -2.90 5.33 -15.71
CA TYR A 363 -3.65 5.41 -16.96
C TYR A 363 -3.69 4.09 -17.74
N HIS A 364 -2.70 3.21 -17.60
CA HIS A 364 -2.76 1.88 -18.21
C HIS A 364 -3.90 1.04 -17.65
N VAL A 365 -4.14 1.12 -16.34
CA VAL A 365 -5.21 0.39 -15.65
C VAL A 365 -6.56 1.07 -15.85
N ILE A 366 -6.68 2.37 -15.55
CA ILE A 366 -7.99 3.03 -15.59
C ILE A 366 -8.58 3.12 -17.01
N ASN A 367 -7.75 3.18 -18.06
CA ASN A 367 -8.24 3.21 -19.44
C ASN A 367 -8.88 1.89 -19.91
N THR A 368 -8.80 0.80 -19.14
CA THR A 368 -9.57 -0.43 -19.39
C THR A 368 -10.89 -0.47 -18.61
N GLY A 369 -11.17 0.57 -17.81
CA GLY A 369 -12.33 0.63 -16.92
C GLY A 369 -12.20 -0.25 -15.70
N ASP A 370 -10.98 -0.66 -15.33
CA ASP A 370 -10.75 -1.58 -14.21
C ASP A 370 -11.27 -1.02 -12.87
N ASP A 371 -11.24 0.31 -12.68
CA ASP A 371 -11.74 1.00 -11.48
C ASP A 371 -13.27 0.88 -11.30
N ALA A 372 -14.01 0.61 -12.38
CA ALA A 372 -15.46 0.36 -12.34
C ALA A 372 -15.82 -1.12 -12.13
N ARG A 373 -14.83 -2.01 -11.94
CA ARG A 373 -15.08 -3.45 -11.79
C ARG A 373 -15.21 -3.81 -10.32
N SER A 374 -16.15 -4.71 -10.02
CA SER A 374 -16.33 -5.23 -8.67
C SER A 374 -15.44 -6.44 -8.43
N PHE A 375 -14.71 -6.43 -7.31
CA PHE A 375 -13.95 -7.58 -6.78
C PHE A 375 -14.62 -8.20 -5.55
N LEU A 376 -15.86 -7.79 -5.27
CA LEU A 376 -16.68 -8.35 -4.20
C LEU A 376 -16.97 -9.86 -4.38
N PRO A 377 -17.18 -10.40 -5.59
CA PRO A 377 -17.34 -11.84 -5.79
C PRO A 377 -16.11 -12.65 -5.38
N GLU A 378 -14.91 -12.21 -5.78
CA GLU A 378 -13.64 -12.82 -5.40
C GLU A 378 -13.46 -12.77 -3.88
N LEU A 379 -13.70 -11.62 -3.25
CA LEU A 379 -13.63 -11.46 -1.80
C LEU A 379 -14.60 -12.40 -1.07
N SER A 380 -15.82 -12.55 -1.61
CA SER A 380 -16.83 -13.47 -1.08
C SER A 380 -16.39 -14.93 -1.19
N ASN A 381 -15.77 -15.32 -2.30
CA ASN A 381 -15.23 -16.66 -2.49
C ASN A 381 -14.07 -16.96 -1.54
N LEU A 382 -13.20 -15.98 -1.29
CA LEU A 382 -12.13 -16.11 -0.30
C LEU A 382 -12.68 -16.24 1.13
N ALA A 383 -13.75 -15.50 1.48
CA ALA A 383 -14.42 -15.70 2.76
C ALA A 383 -15.03 -17.11 2.87
N ASN A 384 -15.64 -17.62 1.79
CA ASN A 384 -16.20 -18.99 1.74
C ASN A 384 -15.14 -20.09 1.85
N SER A 385 -13.89 -19.84 1.45
CA SER A 385 -12.81 -20.81 1.60
C SER A 385 -12.30 -20.94 3.05
N GLY A 386 -12.74 -20.04 3.94
CA GLY A 386 -12.29 -19.99 5.33
C GLY A 386 -11.00 -19.20 5.53
N LEU A 387 -10.56 -18.41 4.53
CA LEU A 387 -9.41 -17.51 4.68
C LEU A 387 -9.63 -16.53 5.85
N LYS A 388 -8.58 -16.23 6.63
CA LYS A 388 -8.62 -15.15 7.63
C LYS A 388 -8.70 -13.81 6.90
N ILE A 389 -9.76 -13.04 7.10
CA ILE A 389 -9.96 -11.76 6.42
C ILE A 389 -10.21 -10.65 7.45
N LEU A 390 -9.47 -9.55 7.30
CA LEU A 390 -9.79 -8.27 7.93
C LEU A 390 -10.12 -7.27 6.82
N ILE A 391 -11.31 -6.70 6.88
CA ILE A 391 -11.63 -5.46 6.17
C ILE A 391 -11.77 -4.37 7.23
N TRP A 392 -11.01 -3.30 7.09
CA TRP A 392 -11.01 -2.23 8.09
C TRP A 392 -10.90 -0.88 7.41
N ALA A 393 -11.47 0.13 8.04
CA ALA A 393 -11.52 1.47 7.48
C ALA A 393 -11.40 2.54 8.57
N GLY A 394 -10.68 3.60 8.24
CA GLY A 394 -10.64 4.83 9.01
C GLY A 394 -11.98 5.55 8.99
N ASP A 395 -12.45 6.01 10.14
CA ASP A 395 -13.78 6.62 10.22
C ASP A 395 -13.86 8.10 9.86
N THR A 396 -12.72 8.72 9.56
CA THR A 396 -12.62 10.06 9.00
C THR A 396 -12.24 10.07 7.52
N ASP A 397 -12.00 8.90 6.90
CA ASP A 397 -11.77 8.79 5.46
C ASP A 397 -13.02 9.18 4.64
N ILE A 398 -12.81 9.79 3.46
CA ILE A 398 -13.89 10.17 2.52
C ILE A 398 -13.82 9.32 1.25
N ILE A 399 -12.65 9.28 0.60
CA ILE A 399 -12.37 8.62 -0.70
C ILE A 399 -12.85 7.17 -0.69
N CYS A 400 -12.61 6.44 0.41
CA CYS A 400 -13.04 5.07 0.68
C CYS A 400 -13.68 4.95 2.07
N ASN A 401 -14.53 5.92 2.41
CA ASN A 401 -15.18 6.01 3.73
C ASN A 401 -15.70 4.68 4.28
N TRP A 402 -15.59 4.52 5.61
CA TRP A 402 -15.97 3.29 6.31
C TRP A 402 -17.43 2.85 6.09
N VAL A 403 -18.35 3.78 5.79
CA VAL A 403 -19.75 3.46 5.49
C VAL A 403 -19.87 2.69 4.18
N GLY A 404 -19.13 3.11 3.14
CA GLY A 404 -19.06 2.41 1.87
C GLY A 404 -18.37 1.06 1.98
N VAL A 405 -17.22 1.01 2.66
CA VAL A 405 -16.50 -0.26 2.90
C VAL A 405 -17.38 -1.25 3.66
N TYR A 406 -18.04 -0.81 4.73
CA TYR A 406 -18.96 -1.66 5.50
C TYR A 406 -20.18 -2.08 4.67
N ALA A 407 -20.74 -1.19 3.84
CA ALA A 407 -21.83 -1.53 2.95
C ALA A 407 -21.44 -2.64 1.96
N SER A 408 -20.22 -2.60 1.41
CA SER A 408 -19.68 -3.68 0.56
C SER A 408 -19.59 -5.00 1.33
N VAL A 409 -19.04 -4.98 2.54
CA VAL A 409 -18.96 -6.17 3.42
C VAL A 409 -20.34 -6.80 3.66
N LEU A 410 -21.37 -5.99 3.92
CA LEU A 410 -22.73 -6.47 4.16
C LEU A 410 -23.40 -7.08 2.91
N GLN A 411 -22.90 -6.77 1.72
CA GLN A 411 -23.39 -7.32 0.45
C GLN A 411 -22.61 -8.55 -0.03
N MET A 412 -21.49 -8.90 0.61
CA MET A 412 -20.72 -10.08 0.28
C MET A 412 -21.60 -11.34 0.26
N ASN A 413 -21.44 -12.19 -0.75
CA ASN A 413 -22.19 -13.44 -0.89
C ASN A 413 -21.40 -14.63 -0.31
N TRP A 414 -21.39 -14.73 1.01
CA TRP A 414 -20.66 -15.78 1.73
C TRP A 414 -21.53 -16.45 2.80
N TYR A 415 -21.12 -17.63 3.28
CA TYR A 415 -21.90 -18.44 4.22
C TYR A 415 -22.29 -17.69 5.50
N GLY A 416 -21.45 -16.76 5.94
CA GLY A 416 -21.66 -15.99 7.17
C GLY A 416 -22.50 -14.73 6.98
N ARG A 417 -22.89 -14.35 5.75
CA ARG A 417 -23.53 -13.05 5.45
C ARG A 417 -24.73 -12.76 6.35
N ASP A 418 -25.69 -13.68 6.40
CA ASP A 418 -26.93 -13.42 7.13
C ASP A 418 -26.69 -13.32 8.65
N VAL A 419 -25.70 -14.03 9.20
CA VAL A 419 -25.31 -13.90 10.61
C VAL A 419 -24.58 -12.59 10.84
N PHE A 420 -23.57 -12.29 10.02
CA PHE A 420 -22.72 -11.10 10.14
C PHE A 420 -23.53 -9.81 10.03
N ASN A 421 -24.48 -9.73 9.10
CA ASN A 421 -25.34 -8.57 8.90
C ASN A 421 -26.25 -8.28 10.10
N ASN A 422 -26.46 -9.25 11.00
CA ASN A 422 -27.22 -9.09 12.23
C ASN A 422 -26.33 -8.86 13.47
N LEU A 423 -25.00 -8.88 13.33
CA LEU A 423 -24.09 -8.57 14.44
C LEU A 423 -24.01 -7.05 14.65
N PRO A 424 -24.14 -6.57 15.90
CA PRO A 424 -23.85 -5.19 16.20
C PRO A 424 -22.33 -4.95 16.11
N LEU A 425 -21.94 -3.75 15.68
CA LEU A 425 -20.57 -3.29 15.88
C LEU A 425 -20.34 -3.05 17.38
N THR A 426 -19.30 -3.67 17.94
CA THR A 426 -18.96 -3.60 19.36
C THR A 426 -17.62 -2.92 19.55
N ASN A 427 -17.52 -2.04 20.54
CA ASN A 427 -16.28 -1.31 20.79
C ASN A 427 -15.21 -2.23 21.38
N ILE A 428 -13.99 -2.11 20.86
CA ILE A 428 -12.79 -2.66 21.48
C ILE A 428 -11.92 -1.53 22.02
N THR A 429 -11.20 -1.82 23.11
CA THR A 429 -10.29 -0.88 23.75
C THR A 429 -8.86 -1.36 23.71
N LEU A 430 -7.91 -0.43 23.70
CA LEU A 430 -6.51 -0.67 23.99
C LEU A 430 -6.14 0.18 25.21
N ASN A 431 -5.69 -0.45 26.30
CA ASN A 431 -5.39 0.23 27.56
C ASN A 431 -6.57 1.08 28.10
N GLY A 432 -7.80 0.58 27.93
CA GLY A 432 -9.03 1.25 28.36
C GLY A 432 -9.50 2.42 27.48
N VAL A 433 -8.79 2.72 26.39
CA VAL A 433 -9.21 3.71 25.39
C VAL A 433 -9.89 2.98 24.23
N THR A 434 -11.10 3.38 23.86
CA THR A 434 -11.79 2.84 22.69
C THR A 434 -11.04 3.19 21.41
N ILE A 435 -10.65 2.19 20.62
CA ILE A 435 -9.86 2.37 19.40
C ILE A 435 -10.61 2.03 18.11
N ALA A 436 -11.58 1.12 18.19
CA ALA A 436 -12.37 0.70 17.04
C ALA A 436 -13.72 0.13 17.48
N SER A 437 -14.66 0.06 16.54
CA SER A 437 -15.84 -0.81 16.65
C SER A 437 -15.77 -1.93 15.64
N VAL A 438 -16.00 -3.16 16.09
CA VAL A 438 -15.73 -4.37 15.31
C VAL A 438 -16.94 -5.30 15.25
N ALA A 439 -17.01 -6.09 14.19
CA ALA A 439 -17.82 -7.28 14.10
C ALA A 439 -16.93 -8.46 13.69
N ASN A 440 -17.06 -9.59 14.40
CA ASN A 440 -16.32 -10.82 14.13
C ASN A 440 -17.30 -11.95 13.85
N LEU A 441 -17.01 -12.77 12.84
CA LEU A 441 -17.66 -14.05 12.62
C LEU A 441 -16.64 -15.03 12.06
N ASP A 442 -16.36 -16.09 12.81
CA ASP A 442 -15.35 -17.09 12.46
C ASP A 442 -14.01 -16.42 12.07
N ASN A 443 -13.57 -16.62 10.82
CA ASN A 443 -12.33 -16.09 10.26
C ASN A 443 -12.50 -14.71 9.59
N PHE A 444 -13.67 -14.07 9.68
CA PHE A 444 -13.92 -12.76 9.09
C PHE A 444 -14.10 -11.68 10.16
N SER A 445 -13.39 -10.56 10.01
CA SER A 445 -13.47 -9.40 10.89
C SER A 445 -13.68 -8.12 10.08
N PHE A 446 -14.60 -7.27 10.52
CA PHE A 446 -14.67 -5.87 10.11
C PHE A 446 -14.28 -4.96 11.27
N ALA A 447 -13.52 -3.89 11.00
CA ALA A 447 -13.22 -2.86 11.98
C ALA A 447 -13.40 -1.44 11.41
N ARG A 448 -14.20 -0.61 12.09
CA ARG A 448 -14.18 0.84 11.95
C ARG A 448 -13.18 1.39 12.97
N VAL A 449 -12.09 2.00 12.52
CA VAL A 449 -11.05 2.55 13.40
C VAL A 449 -11.34 4.03 13.66
N TYR A 450 -11.38 4.42 14.93
CA TYR A 450 -11.78 5.76 15.33
C TYR A 450 -10.66 6.78 15.17
N GLY A 451 -10.97 7.94 14.58
CA GLY A 451 -10.05 9.06 14.42
C GLY A 451 -8.92 8.75 13.43
N ALA A 452 -9.18 7.91 12.44
CA ALA A 452 -8.24 7.56 11.38
C ALA A 452 -8.80 7.94 10.02
N GLY A 453 -7.97 8.61 9.20
CA GLY A 453 -8.24 8.83 7.79
C GLY A 453 -7.86 7.60 6.96
N HIS A 454 -7.61 7.81 5.67
CA HIS A 454 -7.35 6.75 4.69
C HIS A 454 -6.20 5.82 5.10
N GLU A 455 -5.05 6.39 5.49
CA GLU A 455 -3.86 5.64 5.91
C GLU A 455 -3.93 5.27 7.41
N VAL A 456 -4.82 4.36 7.80
CA VAL A 456 -5.11 4.03 9.21
C VAL A 456 -3.87 3.85 10.10
N PRO A 457 -2.80 3.13 9.68
CA PRO A 457 -1.62 2.97 10.53
C PRO A 457 -0.87 4.27 10.80
N ALA A 458 -0.97 5.27 9.93
CA ALA A 458 -0.36 6.57 10.17
C ALA A 458 -1.14 7.41 11.20
N PHE A 459 -2.48 7.41 11.13
CA PHE A 459 -3.33 8.19 12.05
C PHE A 459 -3.44 7.55 13.43
N GLN A 460 -3.57 6.23 13.49
CA GLN A 460 -3.78 5.47 14.73
C GLN A 460 -2.77 4.32 14.87
N PRO A 461 -1.45 4.61 14.94
CA PRO A 461 -0.39 3.61 14.84
C PRO A 461 -0.47 2.52 15.92
N ALA A 462 -0.81 2.90 17.16
CA ALA A 462 -0.97 1.94 18.25
C ALA A 462 -2.16 1.00 18.04
N ALA A 463 -3.30 1.54 17.59
CA ALA A 463 -4.50 0.75 17.29
C ALA A 463 -4.26 -0.17 16.08
N ALA A 464 -3.61 0.34 15.05
CA ALA A 464 -3.27 -0.40 13.85
C ALA A 464 -2.35 -1.58 14.14
N LEU A 465 -1.28 -1.37 14.92
CA LEU A 465 -0.39 -2.46 15.32
C LEU A 465 -1.13 -3.50 16.16
N GLU A 466 -2.01 -3.09 17.08
CA GLU A 466 -2.79 -4.03 17.90
C GLU A 466 -3.73 -4.89 17.05
N ILE A 467 -4.53 -4.26 16.18
CA ILE A 467 -5.44 -4.94 15.27
C ILE A 467 -4.68 -5.90 14.35
N PHE A 468 -3.60 -5.42 13.72
CA PHE A 468 -2.72 -6.26 12.90
C PHE A 468 -2.19 -7.47 13.68
N SER A 469 -1.66 -7.24 14.88
CA SER A 469 -1.07 -8.28 15.72
C SER A 469 -2.07 -9.38 16.08
N GLN A 470 -3.34 -9.03 16.37
CA GLN A 470 -4.38 -10.02 16.63
C GLN A 470 -4.70 -10.85 15.37
N ILE A 471 -4.84 -10.21 14.21
CA ILE A 471 -5.16 -10.90 12.95
C ILE A 471 -4.07 -11.88 12.54
N ILE A 472 -2.79 -11.49 12.63
CA ILE A 472 -1.69 -12.37 12.24
C ILE A 472 -1.46 -13.54 13.22
N ARG A 473 -2.00 -13.45 14.44
CA ARG A 473 -2.08 -14.58 15.40
C ARG A 473 -3.30 -15.48 15.15
N GLY A 474 -4.14 -15.16 14.17
CA GLY A 474 -5.37 -15.89 13.87
C GLY A 474 -6.51 -15.59 14.84
N GLU A 475 -6.41 -14.52 15.63
CA GLU A 475 -7.40 -14.16 16.65
C GLU A 475 -8.57 -13.37 16.05
N GLN A 476 -9.72 -13.41 16.70
CA GLN A 476 -10.78 -12.42 16.46
C GLN A 476 -10.43 -11.10 17.15
N LEU A 477 -10.95 -9.99 16.62
CA LEU A 477 -10.68 -8.69 17.21
C LEU A 477 -11.33 -8.55 18.60
N HIS A 478 -10.53 -8.20 19.60
CA HIS A 478 -10.95 -8.03 20.99
C HIS A 478 -10.21 -6.88 21.66
N SER A 479 -10.66 -6.50 22.86
CA SER A 479 -9.97 -5.48 23.66
C SER A 479 -8.65 -6.04 24.19
N GLY A 480 -7.58 -5.26 24.02
CA GLY A 480 -6.22 -5.56 24.49
C GLY A 480 -5.88 -4.95 25.84
#